data_AF-A0AAN7BHD1-F1
#
_entry.id   AF-A0AAN7BHD1-F1
#
_cell.length_a   1.000
_cell.length_b   1.000
_cell.length_c   1.000
_cell.angle_alpha   90.00
_cell.angle_beta   90.00
_cell.angle_gamma   90.00
#
_symmetry.space_group_name_H-M   'P 1'
#
loop_
_entity.id
_entity.type
_entity.pdbx_description
1 polymer ?
#
loop_
_entity_poly.entity_id
_entity_poly.type
_entity_poly.pdbx_seq_one_letter_code
_entity_poly.pdbx_strand_id
1 'polypeptide(L)'
;MHPTIRASLLLAAALFIREGAATGCAADNCYRALFPCPSPSAVSVAAAFCATITADGTTATNYPTRATNACGPTPYRYISACQCGPTCSTSIATSTSTSTSTTSTTTVSTCSPTPTNGGLVYGDFECTPNYLAPWAVSVLDTGVSTILATPGFTKPQAYKHYLAGSRSCSLSDSNCINVRLSYPSAVPVTPGGKYKLTYAVRFDGSDTSARIRPLISGNVLPETSASSTSAGLATWKFVDVPYEAGPSQTTALVEFESIVGYLSLDTVTFAPVDAYIGSVVPLGVVPDGEFETGTLGSWTQTIIDPDVFAGVVSLSSYPSSSPNGNWAWQVGIAVPPVPGREEPWTIARARIRSASFPVTPGQKYALSFKLWSSVKSGWGWMAVWINDNPVWRRYPNEVPHAGGVFGQIVLYWTAPVDLTNTTIRFECSFNSPGTFMVDSVILVAVN
;
A
#
# COMPACT_ATOMS: atom_id res chain seq x y z
N MET A 1 21.77 -40.50 -42.69
CA MET A 1 22.15 -39.36 -43.55
C MET A 1 21.08 -38.29 -43.44
N HIS A 2 21.52 -37.05 -43.18
CA HIS A 2 20.81 -35.75 -43.13
C HIS A 2 19.92 -35.42 -41.91
N PRO A 3 20.34 -34.42 -41.10
CA PRO A 3 19.45 -33.63 -40.23
C PRO A 3 19.09 -32.30 -40.91
N THR A 4 17.84 -31.86 -40.75
CA THR A 4 17.36 -30.56 -41.25
C THR A 4 17.32 -29.55 -40.11
N ILE A 5 18.23 -28.58 -40.14
CA ILE A 5 18.24 -27.39 -39.28
C ILE A 5 17.34 -26.34 -39.94
N ARG A 6 16.35 -25.79 -39.22
CA ARG A 6 15.62 -24.58 -39.65
C ARG A 6 16.14 -23.38 -38.85
N ALA A 7 16.83 -22.48 -39.55
CA ALA A 7 17.17 -21.14 -39.10
C ALA A 7 16.13 -20.15 -39.64
N SER A 8 15.57 -19.31 -38.79
CA SER A 8 14.72 -18.18 -39.20
C SER A 8 15.51 -16.88 -38.99
N LEU A 9 15.80 -16.20 -40.10
CA LEU A 9 16.39 -14.86 -40.18
C LEU A 9 15.24 -13.86 -40.38
N LEU A 10 15.10 -12.84 -39.53
CA LEU A 10 14.16 -11.74 -39.73
C LEU A 10 14.91 -10.47 -40.17
N LEU A 11 14.53 -9.96 -41.35
CA LEU A 11 15.03 -8.74 -41.99
C LEU A 11 14.20 -7.54 -41.51
N ALA A 12 14.83 -6.48 -41.02
CA ALA A 12 14.17 -5.21 -40.71
C ALA A 12 14.32 -4.23 -41.90
N ALA A 13 13.22 -3.74 -42.44
CA ALA A 13 13.19 -2.66 -43.43
C ALA A 13 12.78 -1.35 -42.74
N ALA A 14 13.64 -0.34 -42.79
CA ALA A 14 13.35 1.02 -42.33
C ALA A 14 12.83 1.86 -43.50
N LEU A 15 11.64 2.45 -43.36
CA LEU A 15 11.05 3.39 -44.30
C LEU A 15 11.21 4.82 -43.75
N PHE A 16 11.89 5.70 -44.50
CA PHE A 16 12.02 7.12 -44.15
C PHE A 16 10.75 7.90 -44.54
N ILE A 17 10.18 8.65 -43.59
CA ILE A 17 9.12 9.64 -43.88
C ILE A 17 9.80 10.94 -44.35
N ARG A 18 9.51 11.36 -45.59
CA ARG A 18 9.90 12.67 -46.14
C ARG A 18 8.99 13.76 -45.55
N GLU A 19 9.58 14.78 -44.94
CA GLU A 19 8.90 16.05 -44.68
C GLU A 19 8.82 16.85 -45.98
N GLY A 20 7.64 16.85 -46.59
CA GLY A 20 7.31 17.73 -47.70
C GLY A 20 5.80 17.86 -47.76
N ALA A 21 5.27 19.00 -47.33
CA ALA A 21 3.85 19.32 -47.48
C ALA A 21 3.51 19.22 -48.98
N ALA A 22 2.75 18.19 -49.34
CA ALA A 22 2.28 18.02 -50.72
C ALA A 22 1.37 19.21 -51.06
N THR A 23 1.81 20.03 -52.01
CA THR A 23 1.04 21.12 -52.60
C THR A 23 -0.18 20.51 -53.28
N GLY A 24 -1.34 20.55 -52.62
CA GLY A 24 -2.55 19.85 -53.05
C GLY A 24 -3.46 19.40 -51.90
N CYS A 25 -2.96 19.45 -50.67
CA CYS A 25 -3.74 19.12 -49.48
C CYS A 25 -4.72 20.23 -49.11
N ALA A 26 -5.98 20.10 -49.53
CA ALA A 26 -7.04 20.97 -49.05
C ALA A 26 -7.16 20.80 -47.52
N ALA A 27 -7.04 21.90 -46.78
CA ALA A 27 -7.21 21.94 -45.32
C ALA A 27 -8.69 21.79 -44.94
N ASP A 28 -9.30 20.67 -45.33
CA ASP A 28 -10.68 20.36 -45.04
C ASP A 28 -10.88 20.02 -43.55
N ASN A 29 -12.15 20.01 -43.11
CA ASN A 29 -12.49 19.74 -41.73
C ASN A 29 -12.05 18.34 -41.27
N CYS A 30 -11.93 17.39 -42.20
CA CYS A 30 -11.47 16.03 -41.90
C CYS A 30 -9.98 16.04 -41.55
N TYR A 31 -9.14 16.68 -42.37
CA TYR A 31 -7.71 16.84 -42.15
C TYR A 31 -7.42 17.56 -40.82
N ARG A 32 -8.11 18.67 -40.53
CA ARG A 32 -7.91 19.41 -39.26
C ARG A 32 -8.36 18.63 -38.03
N ALA A 33 -9.39 17.79 -38.16
CA ALA A 33 -9.84 16.93 -37.08
C ALA A 33 -8.89 15.74 -36.87
N LEU A 34 -8.26 15.26 -37.94
CA LEU A 34 -7.29 14.18 -37.90
C LEU A 34 -5.93 14.63 -37.33
N PHE A 35 -5.43 15.81 -37.72
CA PHE A 35 -4.15 16.37 -37.26
C PHE A 35 -4.34 17.65 -36.44
N PRO A 36 -4.82 17.57 -35.18
CA PRO A 36 -4.98 18.75 -34.35
C PRO A 36 -3.61 19.24 -33.83
N CYS A 37 -3.32 20.52 -34.05
CA CYS A 37 -2.03 21.13 -33.71
C CYS A 37 -1.72 21.50 -32.24
N PRO A 38 -2.59 21.33 -31.22
CA PRO A 38 -2.24 21.78 -29.86
C PRO A 38 -1.46 20.76 -29.01
N SER A 39 -1.18 19.53 -29.49
CA SER A 39 -0.29 18.62 -28.74
C SER A 39 0.55 17.68 -29.63
N PRO A 40 1.85 17.48 -29.32
CA PRO A 40 2.69 16.50 -30.00
C PRO A 40 2.13 15.07 -29.93
N SER A 41 1.50 14.72 -28.82
CA SER A 41 0.85 13.41 -28.63
C SER A 41 -0.33 13.18 -29.58
N ALA A 42 -1.07 14.23 -29.96
CA ALA A 42 -2.17 14.08 -30.90
C ALA A 42 -1.68 13.91 -32.34
N VAL A 43 -0.59 14.59 -32.70
CA VAL A 43 0.08 14.42 -34.01
C VAL A 43 0.66 13.01 -34.15
N SER A 44 1.28 12.46 -33.09
CA SER A 44 1.80 11.08 -33.12
C SER A 44 0.70 10.04 -33.26
N VAL A 45 -0.45 10.22 -32.59
CA VAL A 45 -1.61 9.32 -32.72
C VAL A 45 -2.19 9.38 -34.13
N ALA A 46 -2.31 10.57 -34.72
CA ALA A 46 -2.79 10.74 -36.08
C ALA A 46 -1.87 10.09 -37.13
N ALA A 47 -0.55 10.29 -36.99
CA ALA A 47 0.45 9.66 -37.85
C ALA A 47 0.41 8.13 -37.76
N ALA A 48 0.25 7.58 -36.55
CA ALA A 48 0.11 6.14 -36.33
C ALA A 48 -1.14 5.56 -37.00
N PHE A 49 -2.29 6.22 -36.84
CA PHE A 49 -3.52 5.85 -37.54
C PHE A 49 -3.34 5.89 -39.07
N CYS A 50 -2.66 6.91 -39.58
CA CYS A 50 -2.39 7.06 -41.01
C CYS A 50 -1.50 5.96 -41.59
N ALA A 51 -0.56 5.43 -40.81
CA ALA A 51 0.24 4.28 -41.19
C ALA A 51 -0.62 3.00 -41.29
N THR A 52 -1.56 2.78 -40.37
CA THR A 52 -2.45 1.60 -40.39
C THR A 52 -3.43 1.65 -41.56
N ILE A 53 -4.13 2.77 -41.77
CA ILE A 53 -5.18 2.85 -42.80
C ILE A 53 -4.64 2.79 -44.24
N THR A 54 -3.41 3.23 -44.46
CA THR A 54 -2.73 3.14 -45.77
C THR A 54 -2.15 1.76 -46.03
N ALA A 55 -1.77 1.01 -44.98
CA ALA A 55 -1.31 -0.37 -45.08
C ALA A 55 -2.45 -1.38 -45.33
N ASP A 56 -3.61 -1.21 -44.67
CA ASP A 56 -4.73 -2.16 -44.71
C ASP A 56 -5.82 -1.82 -45.72
N GLY A 57 -5.62 -0.76 -46.52
CA GLY A 57 -6.44 -0.39 -47.69
C GLY A 57 -7.94 -0.64 -47.52
N THR A 58 -8.66 0.32 -46.95
CA THR A 58 -10.14 0.39 -46.81
C THR A 58 -10.82 -0.37 -45.67
N THR A 59 -10.10 -1.17 -44.86
CA THR A 59 -10.73 -2.04 -43.83
C THR A 59 -10.57 -1.59 -42.37
N ALA A 60 -9.93 -0.45 -42.08
CA ALA A 60 -9.82 0.05 -40.72
C ALA A 60 -11.20 0.37 -40.13
N THR A 61 -11.59 -0.27 -39.03
CA THR A 61 -12.88 -0.05 -38.34
C THR A 61 -12.78 0.93 -37.16
N ASN A 62 -11.56 1.20 -36.69
CA ASN A 62 -11.28 2.04 -35.52
C ASN A 62 -10.86 3.45 -35.94
N TYR A 63 -11.78 4.21 -36.53
CA TYR A 63 -11.54 5.63 -36.87
C TYR A 63 -11.43 6.48 -35.60
N PRO A 64 -10.47 7.43 -35.51
CA PRO A 64 -10.37 8.32 -34.37
C PRO A 64 -11.68 9.07 -34.15
N THR A 65 -12.29 8.91 -32.98
CA THR A 65 -13.64 9.44 -32.67
C THR A 65 -13.80 10.92 -33.04
N ARG A 66 -12.75 11.70 -32.84
CA ARG A 66 -12.72 13.14 -33.18
C ARG A 66 -12.79 13.41 -34.68
N ALA A 67 -12.15 12.58 -35.50
CA ALA A 67 -12.16 12.70 -36.96
C ALA A 67 -13.41 12.07 -37.59
N THR A 68 -14.03 11.07 -36.96
CA THR A 68 -15.28 10.43 -37.43
C THR A 68 -16.42 11.41 -37.67
N ASN A 69 -16.57 12.40 -36.80
CA ASN A 69 -17.61 13.43 -36.96
C ASN A 69 -17.34 14.40 -38.13
N ALA A 70 -16.09 14.55 -38.58
CA ALA A 70 -15.70 15.48 -39.63
C ALA A 70 -15.41 14.81 -40.99
N CYS A 71 -14.92 13.58 -40.98
CA CYS A 71 -14.58 12.77 -42.15
C CYS A 71 -15.74 11.90 -42.64
N GLY A 72 -16.70 11.58 -41.76
CA GLY A 72 -17.72 10.57 -42.01
C GLY A 72 -17.13 9.15 -42.02
N PRO A 73 -17.92 8.11 -42.32
CA PRO A 73 -17.48 6.71 -42.24
C PRO A 73 -16.69 6.22 -43.46
N THR A 74 -16.36 7.09 -44.42
CA THR A 74 -15.76 6.69 -45.70
C THR A 74 -14.22 6.64 -45.62
N PRO A 75 -13.58 5.47 -45.81
CA PRO A 75 -12.13 5.32 -45.64
C PRO A 75 -11.29 6.25 -46.55
N TYR A 76 -11.78 6.54 -47.76
CA TYR A 76 -11.08 7.36 -48.74
C TYR A 76 -10.72 8.77 -48.24
N ARG A 77 -11.59 9.38 -47.41
CA ARG A 77 -11.35 10.73 -46.86
C ARG A 77 -10.19 10.74 -45.86
N TYR A 78 -10.06 9.68 -45.08
CA TYR A 78 -8.92 9.50 -44.17
C TYR A 78 -7.63 9.23 -44.92
N ILE A 79 -7.66 8.36 -45.94
CA ILE A 79 -6.48 8.07 -46.78
C ILE A 79 -5.97 9.36 -47.43
N SER A 80 -6.87 10.18 -47.98
CA SER A 80 -6.52 11.48 -48.55
C SER A 80 -5.93 12.43 -47.52
N ALA A 81 -6.50 12.53 -46.31
CA ALA A 81 -5.95 13.36 -45.24
C ALA A 81 -4.57 12.86 -44.77
N CYS A 82 -4.36 11.55 -44.73
CA CYS A 82 -3.10 10.92 -44.34
C CYS A 82 -1.97 11.14 -45.33
N GLN A 83 -2.27 11.24 -46.63
CA GLN A 83 -1.28 11.58 -47.66
C GLN A 83 -0.70 13.00 -47.48
N CYS A 84 -1.41 13.87 -46.76
CA CYS A 84 -0.98 15.24 -46.52
C CYS A 84 0.04 15.38 -45.39
N GLY A 85 0.00 14.48 -44.40
CA GLY A 85 0.83 14.53 -43.20
C GLY A 85 0.55 15.76 -42.31
N PRO A 86 1.10 15.83 -41.09
CA PRO A 86 0.88 16.97 -40.20
C PRO A 86 1.57 18.25 -40.71
N THR A 87 0.86 19.38 -40.72
CA THR A 87 1.38 20.69 -41.17
C THR A 87 1.93 21.58 -40.07
N CYS A 88 1.91 21.13 -38.81
CA CYS A 88 2.30 21.95 -37.66
C CYS A 88 3.69 21.56 -37.16
N SER A 89 4.58 22.55 -37.01
CA SER A 89 5.94 22.36 -36.51
C SER A 89 5.93 22.13 -35.00
N THR A 90 6.22 20.91 -34.54
CA THR A 90 6.46 20.63 -33.12
C THR A 90 7.94 20.78 -32.81
N SER A 91 8.34 21.79 -32.02
CA SER A 91 9.70 21.84 -31.47
C SER A 91 9.83 20.81 -30.35
N ILE A 92 10.55 19.72 -30.62
CA ILE A 92 10.87 18.70 -29.63
C ILE A 92 12.21 19.08 -29.00
N ALA A 93 12.24 19.29 -27.68
CA ALA A 93 13.51 19.45 -26.95
C ALA A 93 14.26 18.12 -26.97
N THR A 94 15.47 18.13 -27.52
CA THR A 94 16.32 16.96 -27.73
C THR A 94 16.92 16.50 -26.41
N SER A 95 16.19 15.67 -25.68
CA SER A 95 16.77 14.78 -24.66
C SER A 95 17.11 13.47 -25.36
N THR A 96 18.40 13.13 -25.42
CA THR A 96 18.90 11.83 -25.89
C THR A 96 18.35 10.73 -24.97
N SER A 97 17.25 10.11 -25.38
CA SER A 97 16.74 8.86 -24.82
C SER A 97 16.40 7.90 -25.95
N THR A 98 17.14 6.79 -25.95
CA THR A 98 17.05 5.65 -26.86
C THR A 98 15.61 5.13 -26.90
N SER A 99 14.96 5.24 -28.05
CA SER A 99 13.53 4.92 -28.24
C SER A 99 13.38 3.59 -28.98
N THR A 100 12.91 2.56 -28.26
CA THR A 100 12.50 1.27 -28.80
C THR A 100 10.99 1.29 -29.01
N SER A 101 10.53 0.80 -30.17
CA SER A 101 9.13 0.75 -30.61
C SER A 101 8.20 0.00 -29.62
N THR A 102 7.07 0.61 -29.23
CA THR A 102 6.00 -0.04 -28.47
C THR A 102 4.82 -0.39 -29.35
N THR A 103 4.76 -1.68 -29.68
CA THR A 103 3.55 -2.40 -30.06
C THR A 103 2.61 -2.45 -28.85
N SER A 104 1.36 -2.04 -29.00
CA SER A 104 0.33 -2.24 -27.96
C SER A 104 -0.08 -3.70 -27.88
N THR A 105 0.68 -4.47 -27.10
CA THR A 105 0.30 -5.77 -26.55
C THR A 105 -0.26 -5.56 -25.15
N THR A 106 -1.41 -6.16 -24.86
CA THR A 106 -2.03 -6.32 -23.55
C THR A 106 -0.96 -6.66 -22.51
N THR A 107 -0.73 -5.78 -21.54
CA THR A 107 0.35 -5.91 -20.55
C THR A 107 0.09 -7.10 -19.64
N VAL A 108 0.84 -8.20 -19.86
CA VAL A 108 1.02 -9.27 -18.89
C VAL A 108 1.72 -8.67 -17.66
N SER A 109 1.11 -8.73 -16.47
CA SER A 109 1.72 -8.28 -15.22
C SER A 109 2.84 -9.24 -14.82
N THR A 110 4.04 -9.07 -15.39
CA THR A 110 5.21 -9.84 -14.95
C THR A 110 5.69 -9.29 -13.61
N CYS A 111 5.17 -9.86 -12.52
CA CYS A 111 5.72 -9.58 -11.22
C CYS A 111 7.20 -9.96 -11.12
N SER A 112 7.99 -9.13 -10.44
CA SER A 112 9.38 -9.44 -10.12
C SER A 112 9.43 -10.34 -8.89
N PRO A 113 10.11 -11.49 -8.92
CA PRO A 113 10.21 -12.39 -7.76
C PRO A 113 11.11 -11.82 -6.65
N THR A 114 11.63 -10.60 -6.82
CA THR A 114 12.41 -9.92 -5.77
C THR A 114 11.45 -9.51 -4.66
N PRO A 115 11.70 -9.87 -3.38
CA PRO A 115 10.85 -9.48 -2.28
C PRO A 115 10.73 -7.95 -2.22
N THR A 116 9.56 -7.42 -2.52
CA THR A 116 9.26 -5.99 -2.32
C THR A 116 8.78 -5.72 -0.89
N ASN A 117 8.29 -6.76 -0.20
CA ASN A 117 7.59 -6.64 1.08
C ASN A 117 8.25 -7.55 2.13
N GLY A 118 9.45 -7.17 2.59
CA GLY A 118 10.05 -7.78 3.77
C GLY A 118 10.22 -9.29 3.64
N GLY A 119 11.00 -9.75 2.66
CA GLY A 119 11.30 -11.18 2.49
C GLY A 119 10.17 -12.06 1.92
N LEU A 120 8.92 -11.60 1.95
CA LEU A 120 7.79 -12.27 1.28
C LEU A 120 7.60 -11.70 -0.12
N VAL A 121 7.27 -12.59 -1.04
CA VAL A 121 7.00 -12.26 -2.44
C VAL A 121 5.49 -12.39 -2.68
N TYR A 122 4.90 -11.41 -3.36
CA TYR A 122 3.50 -11.40 -3.80
C TYR A 122 2.47 -11.50 -2.66
N GLY A 123 2.80 -10.94 -1.49
CA GLY A 123 1.86 -10.79 -0.38
C GLY A 123 0.78 -9.73 -0.61
N ASP A 124 0.85 -8.96 -1.69
CA ASP A 124 -0.19 -8.01 -2.15
C ASP A 124 -1.15 -8.64 -3.18
N PHE A 125 -0.93 -9.88 -3.60
CA PHE A 125 -1.83 -10.66 -4.48
C PHE A 125 -2.16 -10.03 -5.86
N GLU A 126 -1.29 -9.17 -6.37
CA GLU A 126 -1.49 -8.44 -7.65
C GLU A 126 -0.90 -9.13 -8.88
N CYS A 127 -0.31 -10.31 -8.70
CA CYS A 127 0.46 -10.94 -9.75
C CYS A 127 -0.40 -11.67 -10.76
N THR A 128 -0.46 -11.20 -12.00
CA THR A 128 -1.22 -11.91 -13.04
C THR A 128 -0.31 -12.57 -14.05
N PRO A 129 -0.58 -13.81 -14.49
CA PRO A 129 -1.79 -14.60 -14.25
C PRO A 129 -1.76 -15.46 -12.97
N ASN A 130 -0.60 -15.61 -12.31
CA ASN A 130 -0.42 -16.52 -11.16
C ASN A 130 -0.44 -15.77 -9.82
N TYR A 131 -1.61 -15.26 -9.45
CA TYR A 131 -1.82 -14.33 -8.33
C TYR A 131 -1.64 -14.92 -6.94
N LEU A 132 -1.81 -16.23 -6.85
CA LEU A 132 -1.53 -16.96 -5.63
C LEU A 132 -0.11 -17.47 -5.57
N ALA A 133 0.62 -17.63 -6.69
CA ALA A 133 2.02 -18.05 -6.58
C ALA A 133 2.79 -16.97 -5.80
N PRO A 134 3.79 -17.33 -4.95
CA PRO A 134 4.16 -18.69 -4.57
C PRO A 134 3.24 -19.31 -3.49
N TRP A 135 2.36 -18.53 -2.85
CA TRP A 135 1.43 -19.00 -1.82
C TRP A 135 0.64 -20.25 -2.22
N ALA A 136 0.55 -21.20 -1.29
CA ALA A 136 -0.25 -22.40 -1.41
C ALA A 136 -1.54 -22.26 -0.58
N VAL A 137 -2.65 -22.69 -1.16
CA VAL A 137 -3.96 -22.74 -0.49
C VAL A 137 -4.30 -24.20 -0.20
N SER A 138 -4.59 -24.51 1.06
CA SER A 138 -5.16 -25.78 1.49
C SER A 138 -6.58 -25.56 1.98
N VAL A 139 -7.58 -26.01 1.21
CA VAL A 139 -8.98 -25.98 1.59
C VAL A 139 -9.28 -27.19 2.46
N LEU A 140 -9.61 -26.95 3.73
CA LEU A 140 -9.83 -27.97 4.74
C LEU A 140 -11.32 -28.26 4.96
N ASP A 141 -12.20 -27.28 4.75
CA ASP A 141 -13.65 -27.46 4.72
C ASP A 141 -14.16 -27.44 3.27
N THR A 142 -14.83 -28.51 2.84
CA THR A 142 -15.37 -28.67 1.48
C THR A 142 -16.42 -27.63 1.09
N GLY A 143 -17.02 -26.93 2.06
CA GLY A 143 -17.95 -25.82 1.84
C GLY A 143 -17.29 -24.49 1.53
N VAL A 144 -15.95 -24.43 1.46
CA VAL A 144 -15.18 -23.19 1.28
C VAL A 144 -14.54 -23.15 -0.10
N SER A 145 -14.48 -21.95 -0.68
CA SER A 145 -13.78 -21.66 -1.93
C SER A 145 -12.92 -20.41 -1.77
N THR A 146 -11.98 -20.22 -2.68
CA THR A 146 -11.04 -19.09 -2.70
C THR A 146 -11.02 -18.42 -4.06
N ILE A 147 -10.96 -17.10 -4.08
CA ILE A 147 -10.87 -16.26 -5.29
C ILE A 147 -9.96 -15.06 -5.02
N LEU A 148 -9.64 -14.31 -6.07
CA LEU A 148 -9.30 -12.90 -5.92
C LEU A 148 -10.55 -12.05 -5.85
N ALA A 149 -10.50 -11.03 -5.01
CA ALA A 149 -11.57 -10.06 -4.87
C ALA A 149 -11.08 -8.63 -5.03
N THR A 150 -11.99 -7.77 -5.48
CA THR A 150 -11.84 -6.32 -5.51
C THR A 150 -12.93 -5.72 -4.61
N PRO A 151 -12.65 -4.64 -3.87
CA PRO A 151 -11.36 -3.94 -3.80
C PRO A 151 -10.36 -4.63 -2.87
N GLY A 152 -9.08 -4.64 -3.25
CA GLY A 152 -7.97 -4.89 -2.35
C GLY A 152 -7.72 -3.72 -1.38
N PHE A 153 -6.74 -3.87 -0.49
CA PHE A 153 -6.35 -2.86 0.48
C PHE A 153 -5.39 -1.83 -0.12
N THR A 154 -4.25 -2.25 -0.67
CA THR A 154 -3.27 -1.32 -1.28
C THR A 154 -3.48 -1.15 -2.78
N LYS A 155 -3.93 -2.21 -3.44
CA LYS A 155 -4.05 -2.33 -4.88
C LYS A 155 -5.35 -3.11 -5.23
N PRO A 156 -5.74 -3.23 -6.51
CA PRO A 156 -7.10 -3.63 -6.86
C PRO A 156 -7.53 -5.02 -6.38
N GLN A 157 -6.58 -5.92 -6.10
CA GLN A 157 -6.83 -7.32 -5.79
C GLN A 157 -6.50 -7.64 -4.34
N ALA A 158 -7.17 -8.67 -3.82
CA ALA A 158 -6.87 -9.28 -2.54
C ALA A 158 -7.20 -10.77 -2.61
N TYR A 159 -6.49 -11.58 -1.83
CA TYR A 159 -6.91 -12.95 -1.59
C TYR A 159 -8.23 -12.95 -0.82
N LYS A 160 -9.22 -13.70 -1.28
CA LYS A 160 -10.48 -13.89 -0.57
C LYS A 160 -10.80 -15.36 -0.46
N HIS A 161 -11.29 -15.77 0.70
CA HIS A 161 -12.04 -17.01 0.81
C HIS A 161 -13.48 -16.72 1.24
N TYR A 162 -14.39 -17.58 0.80
CA TYR A 162 -15.81 -17.45 1.00
C TYR A 162 -16.46 -18.83 1.07
N LEU A 163 -17.66 -18.87 1.64
CA LEU A 163 -18.44 -20.10 1.71
C LEU A 163 -19.18 -20.30 0.39
N ALA A 164 -18.89 -21.40 -0.28
CA ALA A 164 -19.53 -21.80 -1.53
C ALA A 164 -20.60 -22.88 -1.33
N GLY A 165 -20.65 -23.52 -0.15
CA GLY A 165 -21.60 -24.58 0.16
C GLY A 165 -21.87 -24.73 1.66
N SER A 166 -22.47 -25.86 2.02
CA SER A 166 -22.68 -26.24 3.42
C SER A 166 -21.34 -26.44 4.12
N ARG A 167 -21.20 -25.83 5.30
CA ARG A 167 -20.00 -25.95 6.13
C ARG A 167 -20.01 -27.32 6.79
N SER A 168 -18.85 -27.97 6.84
CA SER A 168 -18.65 -29.15 7.70
C SER A 168 -18.50 -28.75 9.17
N CYS A 169 -18.07 -27.51 9.41
CA CYS A 169 -17.81 -27.00 10.75
C CYS A 169 -18.90 -26.09 11.34
N SER A 170 -19.04 -26.17 12.66
CA SER A 170 -19.88 -25.26 13.44
C SER A 170 -19.23 -23.88 13.58
N LEU A 171 -20.06 -22.83 13.54
CA LEU A 171 -19.67 -21.45 13.86
C LEU A 171 -19.10 -21.28 15.27
N SER A 172 -19.50 -22.16 16.18
CA SER A 172 -19.10 -22.13 17.59
C SER A 172 -17.74 -22.80 17.84
N ASP A 173 -17.19 -23.50 16.86
CA ASP A 173 -15.91 -24.20 17.00
C ASP A 173 -14.74 -23.27 16.64
N SER A 174 -14.07 -22.77 17.68
CA SER A 174 -12.90 -21.89 17.54
C SER A 174 -11.66 -22.58 16.95
N ASN A 175 -11.70 -23.90 16.79
CA ASN A 175 -10.61 -24.70 16.24
C ASN A 175 -10.93 -25.22 14.83
N CYS A 176 -12.13 -24.95 14.29
CA CYS A 176 -12.37 -25.30 12.91
C CYS A 176 -11.64 -24.34 11.97
N ILE A 177 -10.62 -24.87 11.30
CA ILE A 177 -9.90 -24.19 10.25
C ILE A 177 -10.57 -24.54 8.92
N ASN A 178 -11.03 -23.50 8.22
CA ASN A 178 -11.67 -23.61 6.91
C ASN A 178 -10.65 -23.76 5.79
N VAL A 179 -9.64 -22.88 5.83
CA VAL A 179 -8.61 -22.76 4.80
C VAL A 179 -7.31 -22.36 5.47
N ARG A 180 -6.21 -22.94 4.97
CA ARG A 180 -4.86 -22.49 5.28
C ARG A 180 -4.22 -21.89 4.04
N LEU A 181 -3.65 -20.69 4.19
CA LEU A 181 -2.81 -20.04 3.20
C LEU A 181 -1.37 -20.08 3.71
N SER A 182 -0.46 -20.73 2.99
CA SER A 182 0.93 -20.94 3.42
C SER A 182 1.89 -20.36 2.40
N TYR A 183 2.89 -19.61 2.86
CA TYR A 183 4.03 -19.26 2.02
C TYR A 183 4.94 -20.49 1.91
N PRO A 184 5.26 -20.98 0.70
CA PRO A 184 5.82 -22.33 0.54
C PRO A 184 7.31 -22.42 0.90
N SER A 185 8.01 -21.29 0.90
CA SER A 185 9.46 -21.23 1.13
C SER A 185 9.73 -20.76 2.54
N ALA A 186 10.71 -21.39 3.19
CA ALA A 186 11.17 -20.92 4.49
C ALA A 186 11.87 -19.56 4.33
N VAL A 187 11.40 -18.54 5.07
CA VAL A 187 11.97 -17.20 5.07
C VAL A 187 13.19 -17.19 6.00
N PRO A 188 14.36 -16.71 5.58
CA PRO A 188 15.52 -16.61 6.46
C PRO A 188 15.24 -15.70 7.66
N VAL A 189 15.59 -16.17 8.86
CA VAL A 189 15.56 -15.37 10.09
C VAL A 189 16.86 -15.51 10.87
N THR A 190 17.20 -14.49 11.65
CA THR A 190 18.33 -14.50 12.57
C THR A 190 17.87 -15.07 13.91
N PRO A 191 18.60 -16.02 14.51
CA PRO A 191 18.25 -16.55 15.83
C PRO A 191 18.15 -15.45 16.90
N GLY A 192 17.07 -15.44 17.69
CA GLY A 192 16.78 -14.37 18.66
C GLY A 192 16.41 -13.02 18.03
N GLY A 193 16.32 -12.95 16.70
CA GLY A 193 15.95 -11.73 15.99
C GLY A 193 14.48 -11.40 16.17
N LYS A 194 14.18 -10.10 16.23
CA LYS A 194 12.80 -9.58 16.26
C LYS A 194 12.32 -9.27 14.85
N TYR A 195 11.09 -9.66 14.58
CA TYR A 195 10.39 -9.54 13.31
C TYR A 195 8.98 -9.02 13.52
N LYS A 196 8.40 -8.57 12.42
CA LYS A 196 7.04 -8.07 12.35
C LYS A 196 6.32 -8.70 11.17
N LEU A 197 5.17 -9.30 11.46
CA LEU A 197 4.20 -9.70 10.44
C LEU A 197 3.17 -8.59 10.31
N THR A 198 3.04 -7.97 9.13
CA THR A 198 1.96 -7.02 8.85
C THR A 198 1.06 -7.56 7.75
N TYR A 199 -0.25 -7.31 7.88
CA TYR A 199 -1.24 -7.69 6.87
C TYR A 199 -2.49 -6.83 7.01
N ALA A 200 -3.25 -6.71 5.92
CA ALA A 200 -4.58 -6.13 5.94
C ALA A 200 -5.63 -7.24 5.84
N VAL A 201 -6.63 -7.22 6.71
CA VAL A 201 -7.75 -8.17 6.69
C VAL A 201 -9.08 -7.43 6.66
N ARG A 202 -10.02 -7.94 5.87
CA ARG A 202 -11.41 -7.47 5.81
C ARG A 202 -12.33 -8.67 6.00
N PHE A 203 -13.21 -8.60 7.00
CA PHE A 203 -14.23 -9.63 7.21
C PHE A 203 -15.50 -9.21 6.48
N ASP A 204 -15.99 -10.06 5.57
CA ASP A 204 -17.21 -9.82 4.82
C ASP A 204 -18.40 -10.60 5.43
N GLY A 205 -19.62 -10.20 5.05
CA GLY A 205 -20.84 -10.84 5.51
C GLY A 205 -21.29 -10.40 6.91
N SER A 206 -22.15 -11.19 7.53
CA SER A 206 -22.74 -10.93 8.86
C SER A 206 -22.11 -11.76 9.98
N ASP A 207 -21.10 -12.57 9.67
CA ASP A 207 -20.52 -13.55 10.59
C ASP A 207 -19.49 -12.88 11.51
N THR A 208 -19.93 -12.47 12.69
CA THR A 208 -19.07 -11.85 13.71
C THR A 208 -18.10 -12.83 14.37
N SER A 209 -18.23 -14.13 14.09
CA SER A 209 -17.35 -15.18 14.60
C SER A 209 -16.13 -15.41 13.71
N ALA A 210 -16.10 -14.81 12.51
CA ALA A 210 -15.00 -14.95 11.57
C ALA A 210 -13.67 -14.46 12.17
N ARG A 211 -12.60 -15.24 11.99
CA ARG A 211 -11.26 -14.92 12.49
C ARG A 211 -10.19 -15.32 11.50
N ILE A 212 -9.06 -14.62 11.59
CA ILE A 212 -7.82 -15.03 10.95
C ILE A 212 -6.76 -15.21 12.03
N ARG A 213 -6.03 -16.31 11.94
CA ARG A 213 -4.95 -16.67 12.86
C ARG A 213 -3.65 -16.77 12.06
N PRO A 214 -2.69 -15.86 12.25
CA PRO A 214 -1.37 -16.03 11.69
C PRO A 214 -0.57 -17.07 12.47
N LEU A 215 0.28 -17.81 11.77
CA LEU A 215 1.23 -18.75 12.35
C LEU A 215 2.61 -18.50 11.77
N ILE A 216 3.62 -18.59 12.64
CA ILE A 216 5.02 -18.58 12.21
C ILE A 216 5.75 -19.80 12.76
N SER A 217 6.10 -20.72 11.87
CA SER A 217 6.75 -22.01 12.20
C SER A 217 5.95 -22.82 13.23
N GLY A 218 4.63 -22.84 13.07
CA GLY A 218 3.70 -23.52 13.98
C GLY A 218 3.36 -22.73 15.26
N ASN A 219 4.04 -21.62 15.55
CA ASN A 219 3.67 -20.76 16.66
C ASN A 219 2.43 -19.95 16.29
N VAL A 220 1.35 -20.16 17.03
CA VAL A 220 0.12 -19.38 16.90
C VAL A 220 0.35 -17.96 17.41
N LEU A 221 0.13 -16.99 16.53
CA LEU A 221 0.20 -15.58 16.86
C LEU A 221 -1.19 -15.02 17.22
N PRO A 222 -1.28 -13.83 17.86
CA PRO A 222 -2.56 -13.18 18.16
C PRO A 222 -3.52 -13.16 16.97
N GLU A 223 -4.72 -13.72 17.16
CA GLU A 223 -5.76 -13.77 16.14
C GLU A 223 -6.46 -12.41 15.97
N THR A 224 -6.91 -12.12 14.75
CA THR A 224 -7.80 -10.99 14.47
C THR A 224 -9.20 -11.52 14.23
N SER A 225 -10.21 -10.98 14.93
CA SER A 225 -11.61 -11.39 14.72
C SER A 225 -12.45 -10.27 14.10
N ALA A 226 -13.58 -10.66 13.52
CA ALA A 226 -14.60 -9.74 13.05
C ALA A 226 -15.16 -8.85 14.18
N SER A 227 -15.38 -9.43 15.37
CA SER A 227 -16.01 -8.80 16.53
C SER A 227 -15.09 -7.94 17.40
N SER A 228 -13.77 -8.17 17.38
CA SER A 228 -12.82 -7.56 18.33
C SER A 228 -12.40 -6.13 17.99
N THR A 229 -12.84 -5.57 16.86
CA THR A 229 -12.34 -4.27 16.39
C THR A 229 -13.46 -3.26 16.22
N SER A 230 -13.19 -2.03 16.64
CA SER A 230 -14.06 -0.85 16.47
C SER A 230 -14.47 -0.56 15.02
N ALA A 231 -13.74 -1.07 14.02
CA ALA A 231 -13.98 -0.81 12.60
C ALA A 231 -15.14 -1.63 11.97
N GLY A 232 -15.75 -2.56 12.70
CA GLY A 232 -16.91 -3.34 12.24
C GLY A 232 -16.58 -4.35 11.11
N LEU A 233 -17.65 -4.96 10.58
CA LEU A 233 -17.62 -5.81 9.38
C LEU A 233 -17.46 -4.95 8.11
N ALA A 234 -17.00 -5.55 7.02
CA ALA A 234 -16.81 -4.93 5.70
C ALA A 234 -15.80 -3.76 5.62
N THR A 235 -15.04 -3.51 6.69
CA THR A 235 -13.94 -2.53 6.71
C THR A 235 -12.59 -3.25 6.71
N TRP A 236 -11.63 -2.72 5.95
CA TRP A 236 -10.24 -3.17 6.02
C TRP A 236 -9.62 -2.82 7.38
N LYS A 237 -8.88 -3.77 7.94
CA LYS A 237 -8.15 -3.65 9.20
C LYS A 237 -6.69 -3.90 8.89
N PHE A 238 -5.84 -2.92 9.16
CA PHE A 238 -4.41 -3.11 9.10
C PHE A 238 -3.93 -3.65 10.44
N VAL A 239 -3.18 -4.75 10.41
CA VAL A 239 -2.71 -5.47 11.58
C VAL A 239 -1.21 -5.61 11.50
N ASP A 240 -0.55 -5.43 12.63
CA ASP A 240 0.85 -5.80 12.82
C ASP A 240 0.96 -6.69 14.06
N VAL A 241 1.84 -7.69 13.98
CA VAL A 241 2.00 -8.72 15.00
C VAL A 241 3.50 -8.96 15.23
N PRO A 242 3.97 -8.90 16.50
CA PRO A 242 5.36 -9.15 16.82
C PRO A 242 5.71 -10.62 16.70
N TYR A 243 6.95 -10.90 16.31
CA TYR A 243 7.51 -12.24 16.31
C TYR A 243 8.98 -12.20 16.74
N GLU A 244 9.39 -13.10 17.63
CA GLU A 244 10.79 -13.29 18.00
C GLU A 244 11.21 -14.70 17.58
N ALA A 245 12.25 -14.80 16.76
CA ALA A 245 12.78 -16.08 16.33
C ALA A 245 13.41 -16.79 17.54
N GLY A 246 13.21 -18.11 17.65
CA GLY A 246 13.84 -18.89 18.70
C GLY A 246 15.38 -18.77 18.68
N PRO A 247 16.07 -19.08 19.80
CA PRO A 247 17.52 -18.87 19.93
C PRO A 247 18.38 -19.71 18.98
N SER A 248 17.80 -20.72 18.32
CA SER A 248 18.44 -21.56 17.31
C SER A 248 17.71 -21.54 15.96
N GLN A 249 16.70 -20.69 15.80
CA GLN A 249 15.85 -20.68 14.62
C GLN A 249 16.48 -19.83 13.51
N THR A 250 16.72 -20.44 12.35
CA THR A 250 17.31 -19.76 11.18
C THR A 250 16.34 -19.57 10.03
N THR A 251 15.15 -20.17 10.12
CA THR A 251 14.10 -20.03 9.11
C THR A 251 12.72 -19.93 9.75
N ALA A 252 11.81 -19.23 9.08
CA ALA A 252 10.42 -19.07 9.46
C ALA A 252 9.46 -19.51 8.36
N LEU A 253 8.41 -20.25 8.71
CA LEU A 253 7.31 -20.58 7.80
C LEU A 253 6.10 -19.70 8.13
N VAL A 254 5.63 -18.89 7.18
CA VAL A 254 4.51 -17.96 7.38
C VAL A 254 3.23 -18.58 6.86
N GLU A 255 2.21 -18.68 7.72
CA GLU A 255 0.91 -19.25 7.38
C GLU A 255 -0.23 -18.42 7.98
N PHE A 256 -1.41 -18.53 7.37
CA PHE A 256 -2.66 -17.98 7.87
C PHE A 256 -3.73 -19.05 7.87
N GLU A 257 -4.39 -19.21 9.01
CA GLU A 257 -5.58 -20.03 9.17
C GLU A 257 -6.80 -19.14 9.20
N SER A 258 -7.75 -19.39 8.30
CA SER A 258 -9.08 -18.82 8.40
C SER A 258 -9.97 -19.71 9.25
N ILE A 259 -10.59 -19.11 10.27
CA ILE A 259 -11.53 -19.76 11.16
C ILE A 259 -12.87 -19.10 10.94
N VAL A 260 -13.77 -19.80 10.25
CA VAL A 260 -15.16 -19.40 10.02
C VAL A 260 -15.33 -18.10 9.19
N GLY A 261 -16.43 -18.02 8.42
CA GLY A 261 -16.87 -16.78 7.77
C GLY A 261 -16.22 -16.46 6.42
N TYR A 262 -16.30 -15.18 6.03
CA TYR A 262 -15.75 -14.65 4.79
C TYR A 262 -14.65 -13.65 5.14
N LEU A 263 -13.46 -13.79 4.55
CA LEU A 263 -12.43 -12.76 4.70
C LEU A 263 -11.66 -12.54 3.41
N SER A 264 -11.20 -11.29 3.28
CA SER A 264 -10.17 -10.89 2.34
C SER A 264 -8.87 -10.56 3.09
N LEU A 265 -7.73 -10.93 2.53
CA LEU A 265 -6.38 -10.71 3.04
C LEU A 265 -5.58 -9.99 1.94
N ASP A 266 -4.79 -9.01 2.33
CA ASP A 266 -3.92 -8.26 1.42
C ASP A 266 -2.67 -7.75 2.15
N THR A 267 -1.64 -7.40 1.38
CA THR A 267 -0.46 -6.64 1.80
C THR A 267 0.32 -7.32 2.93
N VAL A 268 0.52 -8.64 2.79
CA VAL A 268 1.28 -9.45 3.73
C VAL A 268 2.77 -9.17 3.62
N THR A 269 3.42 -8.88 4.74
CA THR A 269 4.85 -8.55 4.86
C THR A 269 5.42 -9.20 6.11
N PHE A 270 6.63 -9.77 6.06
CA PHE A 270 7.29 -10.36 7.23
C PHE A 270 8.77 -10.00 7.32
N ALA A 271 9.08 -8.86 7.92
CA ALA A 271 10.45 -8.31 7.91
C ALA A 271 11.05 -8.26 9.33
N PRO A 272 12.39 -8.25 9.47
CA PRO A 272 13.03 -7.89 10.74
C PRO A 272 12.64 -6.46 11.10
N VAL A 273 12.51 -6.15 12.39
CA VAL A 273 12.05 -4.81 12.83
C VAL A 273 13.01 -3.73 12.36
N ASP A 274 14.31 -4.01 12.33
CA ASP A 274 15.34 -3.08 11.85
C ASP A 274 15.21 -2.73 10.35
N ALA A 275 14.48 -3.54 9.55
CA ALA A 275 14.21 -3.19 8.15
C ALA A 275 13.29 -1.97 8.01
N TYR A 276 12.60 -1.57 9.07
CA TYR A 276 11.73 -0.38 9.09
C TYR A 276 12.48 0.89 9.53
N ILE A 277 13.81 0.82 9.67
CA ILE A 277 14.68 1.97 9.92
C ILE A 277 15.11 2.59 8.58
N GLY A 278 15.18 3.92 8.51
CA GLY A 278 15.63 4.64 7.32
C GLY A 278 14.55 4.89 6.26
N SER A 279 14.98 5.19 5.02
CA SER A 279 14.11 5.71 3.96
C SER A 279 13.46 4.65 3.07
N VAL A 280 13.88 3.38 3.18
CA VAL A 280 13.34 2.26 2.39
C VAL A 280 12.78 1.24 3.36
N VAL A 281 11.47 1.30 3.61
CA VAL A 281 10.80 0.39 4.54
C VAL A 281 9.98 -0.67 3.78
N PRO A 282 9.89 -1.92 4.28
CA PRO A 282 9.16 -3.01 3.66
C PRO A 282 7.68 -2.72 3.35
N LEU A 283 7.07 -1.86 4.16
CA LEU A 283 5.70 -1.41 3.97
C LEU A 283 5.48 -0.07 4.68
N GLY A 284 4.87 0.88 3.97
CA GLY A 284 4.57 2.22 4.47
C GLY A 284 5.67 3.25 4.17
N VAL A 285 5.48 4.51 4.59
CA VAL A 285 6.35 5.64 4.19
C VAL A 285 6.76 6.51 5.37
N VAL A 286 6.93 5.97 6.59
CA VAL A 286 7.33 6.81 7.74
C VAL A 286 8.74 6.44 8.18
N PRO A 287 9.77 7.19 7.73
CA PRO A 287 11.14 6.94 8.13
C PRO A 287 11.28 6.95 9.66
N ASP A 288 11.97 5.95 10.19
CA ASP A 288 12.29 5.81 11.61
C ASP A 288 11.07 5.78 12.55
N GLY A 289 9.86 5.49 12.02
CA GLY A 289 8.61 5.45 12.79
C GLY A 289 8.51 4.30 13.79
N GLU A 290 9.47 3.38 13.79
CA GLU A 290 9.61 2.27 14.74
C GLU A 290 10.59 2.57 15.89
N PHE A 291 11.32 3.69 15.85
CA PHE A 291 12.26 4.10 16.91
C PHE A 291 13.36 3.09 17.31
N GLU A 292 13.53 1.98 16.58
CA GLU A 292 14.44 0.88 16.93
C GLU A 292 15.93 1.21 16.92
N THR A 293 16.30 2.40 16.43
CA THR A 293 17.67 2.92 16.59
C THR A 293 18.00 3.30 18.04
N GLY A 294 17.01 3.33 18.94
CA GLY A 294 17.13 3.87 20.29
C GLY A 294 17.29 5.39 20.32
N THR A 295 17.09 6.05 19.18
CA THR A 295 17.15 7.50 19.02
C THR A 295 15.93 8.00 18.23
N LEU A 296 15.74 9.31 18.14
CA LEU A 296 14.68 9.90 17.32
C LEU A 296 14.87 9.65 15.82
N GLY A 297 16.05 9.21 15.36
CA GLY A 297 16.37 9.11 13.94
C GLY A 297 16.14 10.44 13.23
N SER A 298 15.34 10.42 12.16
CA SER A 298 14.93 11.61 11.40
C SER A 298 13.79 12.43 12.03
N TRP A 299 13.25 12.01 13.19
CA TRP A 299 12.21 12.75 13.89
C TRP A 299 12.78 13.92 14.71
N THR A 300 11.94 14.93 14.91
CA THR A 300 12.25 16.08 15.75
C THR A 300 11.31 16.12 16.95
N GLN A 301 11.85 16.41 18.13
CA GLN A 301 11.08 16.54 19.37
C GLN A 301 11.06 17.99 19.84
N THR A 302 9.93 18.43 20.39
CA THR A 302 9.85 19.68 21.17
C THR A 302 9.21 19.40 22.52
N ILE A 303 9.90 19.76 23.59
CA ILE A 303 9.35 19.81 24.95
C ILE A 303 8.83 21.23 25.16
N ILE A 304 7.54 21.37 25.41
CA ILE A 304 6.86 22.69 25.54
C ILE A 304 6.74 23.04 27.03
N ASP A 305 6.38 22.07 27.87
CA ASP A 305 6.31 22.24 29.31
C ASP A 305 7.58 21.67 29.98
N PRO A 306 8.33 22.50 30.73
CA PRO A 306 9.56 22.05 31.40
C PRO A 306 9.35 20.96 32.46
N ASP A 307 8.12 20.76 32.95
CA ASP A 307 7.81 19.73 33.95
C ASP A 307 7.55 18.35 33.32
N VAL A 308 7.70 18.24 32.00
CA VAL A 308 7.50 17.01 31.21
C VAL A 308 8.84 16.52 30.68
N PHE A 309 9.04 15.20 30.70
CA PHE A 309 10.13 14.56 29.97
C PHE A 309 9.59 13.90 28.70
N ALA A 310 10.40 13.92 27.65
CA ALA A 310 10.11 13.20 26.41
C ALA A 310 11.40 12.65 25.79
N GLY A 311 11.33 11.48 25.17
CA GLY A 311 12.46 10.88 24.48
C GLY A 311 12.18 9.45 24.05
N VAL A 312 13.10 8.86 23.28
CA VAL A 312 13.05 7.44 22.93
C VAL A 312 13.61 6.62 24.09
N VAL A 313 12.87 5.59 24.51
CA VAL A 313 13.20 4.78 25.69
C VAL A 313 13.17 3.29 25.39
N SER A 314 13.99 2.53 26.10
CA SER A 314 13.96 1.07 26.06
C SER A 314 12.72 0.55 26.76
N LEU A 315 12.09 -0.44 26.14
CA LEU A 315 10.89 -1.12 26.62
C LEU A 315 11.21 -2.32 27.51
N SER A 316 12.48 -2.61 27.79
CA SER A 316 12.90 -3.74 28.64
C SER A 316 12.30 -3.72 30.05
N SER A 317 11.86 -2.55 30.53
CA SER A 317 11.19 -2.36 31.82
C SER A 317 9.66 -2.43 31.74
N TYR A 318 9.08 -2.70 30.57
CA TYR A 318 7.63 -2.75 30.32
C TYR A 318 7.20 -4.18 29.94
N PRO A 319 7.01 -5.07 30.94
CA PRO A 319 6.99 -6.53 30.74
C PRO A 319 5.72 -7.13 30.10
N SER A 320 4.70 -6.34 29.74
CA SER A 320 3.36 -6.90 29.48
C SER A 320 2.71 -6.58 28.12
N SER A 321 3.42 -6.02 27.14
CA SER A 321 2.97 -5.91 25.73
C SER A 321 3.90 -5.00 24.92
N SER A 322 5.20 -5.34 24.89
CA SER A 322 6.12 -4.57 24.06
C SER A 322 5.57 -4.54 22.62
N PRO A 323 5.51 -3.37 21.95
CA PRO A 323 5.31 -3.29 20.51
C PRO A 323 6.40 -4.09 19.79
N ASN A 324 6.35 -4.08 18.46
CA ASN A 324 7.12 -5.00 17.62
C ASN A 324 8.64 -4.99 17.87
N GLY A 325 9.19 -3.97 18.54
CA GLY A 325 10.61 -3.90 18.88
C GLY A 325 10.93 -3.67 20.36
N ASN A 326 12.00 -2.89 20.59
CA ASN A 326 12.63 -2.64 21.88
C ASN A 326 12.49 -1.18 22.33
N TRP A 327 12.09 -0.27 21.44
CA TRP A 327 12.13 1.15 21.70
C TRP A 327 10.78 1.79 21.38
N ALA A 328 10.46 2.87 22.08
CA ALA A 328 9.30 3.70 21.75
C ALA A 328 9.57 5.15 22.09
N TRP A 329 8.87 6.07 21.43
CA TRP A 329 8.85 7.45 21.87
C TRP A 329 7.93 7.60 23.07
N GLN A 330 8.47 8.08 24.19
CA GLN A 330 7.78 8.28 25.46
C GLN A 330 7.61 9.76 25.77
N VAL A 331 6.47 10.12 26.34
CA VAL A 331 6.27 11.37 27.08
C VAL A 331 5.73 11.05 28.46
N GLY A 332 6.28 11.66 29.50
CA GLY A 332 5.80 11.47 30.87
C GLY A 332 5.85 12.71 31.74
N ILE A 333 5.03 12.67 32.78
CA ILE A 333 4.99 13.66 33.86
C ILE A 333 5.22 12.92 35.16
N ALA A 334 6.26 13.30 35.88
CA ALA A 334 6.61 12.70 37.17
C ALA A 334 5.84 13.35 38.33
N VAL A 335 5.53 14.64 38.23
CA VAL A 335 4.92 15.43 39.30
C VAL A 335 3.70 16.19 38.74
N PRO A 336 2.55 16.23 39.43
CA PRO A 336 1.41 17.02 38.98
C PRO A 336 1.82 18.47 38.67
N PRO A 337 1.26 19.10 37.62
CA PRO A 337 1.56 20.50 37.31
C PRO A 337 1.24 21.40 38.51
N VAL A 338 2.06 22.43 38.72
CA VAL A 338 1.84 23.42 39.79
C VAL A 338 0.47 24.08 39.58
N PRO A 339 -0.43 24.10 40.59
CA PRO A 339 -1.72 24.78 40.49
C PRO A 339 -1.55 26.24 40.07
N GLY A 340 -2.20 26.66 38.98
CA GLY A 340 -2.19 28.06 38.50
C GLY A 340 -1.44 28.34 37.18
N ARG A 341 -0.75 27.35 36.58
CA ARG A 341 -0.42 27.43 35.15
C ARG A 341 -1.69 27.16 34.32
N GLU A 342 -1.84 27.85 33.19
CA GLU A 342 -3.01 27.84 32.30
C GLU A 342 -3.65 26.46 32.12
N GLU A 343 -4.97 26.45 31.85
CA GLU A 343 -5.80 25.25 31.70
C GLU A 343 -5.02 24.09 31.03
N PRO A 344 -4.61 23.06 31.81
CA PRO A 344 -3.62 22.06 31.40
C PRO A 344 -3.97 21.23 30.16
N TRP A 345 -5.18 21.40 29.62
CA TRP A 345 -5.82 20.62 28.60
C TRP A 345 -5.89 21.31 27.23
N THR A 346 -5.53 22.59 27.10
CA THR A 346 -5.55 23.30 25.81
C THR A 346 -4.19 23.33 25.12
N ILE A 347 -3.09 23.17 25.87
CA ILE A 347 -1.72 23.30 25.35
C ILE A 347 -1.05 21.93 25.29
N ALA A 348 -0.37 21.65 24.17
CA ALA A 348 0.50 20.48 24.02
C ALA A 348 1.71 20.60 24.96
N ARG A 349 2.06 19.52 25.65
CA ARG A 349 3.17 19.47 26.61
C ARG A 349 4.47 19.00 25.98
N ALA A 350 4.35 18.05 25.06
CA ALA A 350 5.43 17.61 24.20
C ALA A 350 4.86 17.23 22.84
N ARG A 351 5.72 17.29 21.83
CA ARG A 351 5.42 16.86 20.47
C ARG A 351 6.61 16.19 19.83
N ILE A 352 6.34 15.26 18.94
CA ILE A 352 7.32 14.69 18.02
C ILE A 352 6.77 14.82 16.59
N ARG A 353 7.64 15.19 15.64
CA ARG A 353 7.30 15.38 14.23
C ARG A 353 8.28 14.62 13.35
N SER A 354 7.75 13.88 12.38
CA SER A 354 8.55 13.14 11.41
C SER A 354 9.33 14.09 10.50
N ALA A 355 10.37 13.59 9.85
CA ALA A 355 10.87 14.23 8.64
C ALA A 355 9.75 14.34 7.58
N SER A 356 9.92 15.26 6.63
CA SER A 356 9.05 15.34 5.45
C SER A 356 9.33 14.15 4.54
N PHE A 357 8.28 13.48 4.06
CA PHE A 357 8.40 12.33 3.17
C PHE A 357 7.34 12.37 2.06
N PRO A 358 7.59 11.73 0.90
CA PRO A 358 6.73 11.88 -0.27
C PRO A 358 5.38 11.18 -0.10
N VAL A 359 4.34 11.78 -0.69
CA VAL A 359 3.00 11.21 -0.85
C VAL A 359 2.47 11.49 -2.25
N THR A 360 1.55 10.66 -2.72
CA THR A 360 0.86 10.83 -4.00
C THR A 360 -0.36 11.74 -3.78
N PRO A 361 -0.48 12.86 -4.53
CA PRO A 361 -1.64 13.74 -4.39
C PRO A 361 -2.96 13.03 -4.67
N GLY A 362 -3.99 13.28 -3.85
CA GLY A 362 -5.31 12.63 -3.96
C GLY A 362 -5.37 11.17 -3.48
N GLN A 363 -4.22 10.56 -3.17
CA GLN A 363 -4.16 9.18 -2.69
C GLN A 363 -4.69 9.08 -1.25
N LYS A 364 -5.47 8.04 -0.99
CA LYS A 364 -5.90 7.68 0.36
C LYS A 364 -4.79 6.86 1.04
N TYR A 365 -4.61 7.09 2.33
CA TYR A 365 -3.63 6.41 3.18
C TYR A 365 -4.28 5.87 4.45
N ALA A 366 -3.76 4.76 4.96
CA ALA A 366 -3.97 4.26 6.30
C ALA A 366 -2.73 4.56 7.16
N LEU A 367 -2.90 5.38 8.21
CA LEU A 367 -1.91 5.62 9.25
C LEU A 367 -2.17 4.66 10.41
N SER A 368 -1.26 3.71 10.62
CA SER A 368 -1.24 2.80 11.75
C SER A 368 -0.17 3.23 12.75
N PHE A 369 -0.46 3.15 14.05
CA PHE A 369 0.53 3.28 15.12
C PHE A 369 0.06 2.55 16.37
N LYS A 370 1.00 2.20 17.24
CA LYS A 370 0.72 1.66 18.57
C LYS A 370 0.80 2.78 19.59
N LEU A 371 -0.17 2.82 20.49
CA LEU A 371 -0.26 3.78 21.59
C LEU A 371 -0.38 3.04 22.91
N TRP A 372 0.42 3.43 23.88
CA TRP A 372 0.34 2.96 25.25
C TRP A 372 0.11 4.13 26.19
N SER A 373 -0.64 3.89 27.27
CA SER A 373 -0.88 4.89 28.31
C SER A 373 -0.97 4.27 29.70
N SER A 374 -0.29 4.88 30.67
CA SER A 374 -0.49 4.64 32.11
C SER A 374 -1.39 5.68 32.78
N VAL A 375 -1.90 6.65 32.03
CA VAL A 375 -2.79 7.69 32.56
C VAL A 375 -4.17 7.05 32.84
N LYS A 376 -4.37 6.59 34.08
CA LYS A 376 -5.56 5.81 34.50
C LYS A 376 -6.82 6.67 34.66
N SER A 377 -6.65 7.93 35.03
CA SER A 377 -7.73 8.90 35.20
C SER A 377 -7.12 10.30 35.19
N GLY A 378 -7.78 11.23 34.50
CA GLY A 378 -7.28 12.60 34.36
C GLY A 378 -7.75 13.25 33.07
N TRP A 379 -7.53 14.55 33.01
CA TRP A 379 -7.81 15.36 31.84
C TRP A 379 -6.55 15.43 30.99
N GLY A 380 -6.67 15.04 29.73
CA GLY A 380 -5.56 15.01 28.80
C GLY A 380 -6.00 14.54 27.43
N TRP A 381 -5.12 14.56 26.45
CA TRP A 381 -5.36 14.04 25.13
C TRP A 381 -4.05 13.66 24.45
N MET A 382 -4.15 12.70 23.54
CA MET A 382 -3.17 12.48 22.48
C MET A 382 -3.83 12.93 21.18
N ALA A 383 -3.08 13.60 20.31
CA ALA A 383 -3.52 14.01 18.99
C ALA A 383 -2.50 13.63 17.93
N VAL A 384 -3.02 13.34 16.75
CA VAL A 384 -2.24 13.13 15.54
C VAL A 384 -2.57 14.24 14.57
N TRP A 385 -1.52 14.83 14.02
CA TRP A 385 -1.57 15.88 13.02
C TRP A 385 -0.87 15.40 11.76
N ILE A 386 -1.45 15.72 10.60
CA ILE A 386 -0.83 15.51 9.30
C ILE A 386 -0.74 16.87 8.62
N ASN A 387 0.48 17.31 8.31
CA ASN A 387 0.76 18.68 7.81
C ASN A 387 0.07 19.77 8.63
N ASP A 388 0.23 19.68 9.95
CA ASP A 388 -0.35 20.65 10.90
C ASP A 388 -1.88 20.76 10.88
N ASN A 389 -2.57 19.80 10.26
CA ASN A 389 -4.01 19.62 10.37
C ASN A 389 -4.34 18.46 11.33
N PRO A 390 -5.24 18.65 12.31
CA PRO A 390 -5.56 17.61 13.28
C PRO A 390 -6.42 16.56 12.61
N VAL A 391 -5.96 15.31 12.58
CA VAL A 391 -6.71 14.18 11.98
C VAL A 391 -7.32 13.28 13.03
N TRP A 392 -6.81 13.32 14.26
CA TRP A 392 -7.31 12.52 15.37
C TRP A 392 -6.95 13.17 16.70
N ARG A 393 -7.86 13.07 17.66
CA ARG A 393 -7.66 13.46 19.05
C ARG A 393 -8.53 12.60 19.95
N ARG A 394 -7.96 12.03 21.00
CA ARG A 394 -8.70 11.25 22.01
C ARG A 394 -8.20 11.56 23.41
N TYR A 395 -9.10 11.45 24.37
CA TYR A 395 -8.76 11.49 25.78
C TYR A 395 -8.14 10.15 26.23
N PRO A 396 -7.26 10.12 27.25
CA PRO A 396 -6.60 8.91 27.70
C PRO A 396 -7.56 7.75 28.02
N ASN A 397 -8.76 8.07 28.53
CA ASN A 397 -9.82 7.09 28.85
C ASN A 397 -10.60 6.60 27.61
N GLU A 398 -10.46 7.25 26.46
CA GLU A 398 -11.06 6.85 25.18
C GLU A 398 -10.09 6.06 24.31
N VAL A 399 -8.82 6.00 24.69
CA VAL A 399 -7.83 5.14 24.03
C VAL A 399 -8.24 3.70 24.35
N PRO A 400 -8.58 2.88 23.34
CA PRO A 400 -8.72 1.44 23.57
C PRO A 400 -7.40 1.00 24.21
N HIS A 401 -7.45 0.26 25.32
CA HIS A 401 -6.26 -0.18 26.08
C HIS A 401 -5.74 0.75 27.20
N ALA A 402 -6.57 1.63 27.78
CA ALA A 402 -6.29 2.24 29.08
C ALA A 402 -5.99 1.12 30.13
N GLY A 403 -4.75 1.06 30.63
CA GLY A 403 -4.34 -0.01 31.55
C GLY A 403 -2.93 -0.58 31.36
N GLY A 404 -2.07 0.06 30.58
CA GLY A 404 -0.68 -0.38 30.43
C GLY A 404 -0.47 -1.45 29.36
N VAL A 405 -1.31 -1.49 28.33
CA VAL A 405 -1.13 -2.34 27.14
C VAL A 405 -1.04 -1.48 25.88
N PHE A 406 -0.14 -1.81 24.95
CA PHE A 406 -0.08 -1.13 23.66
C PHE A 406 -1.30 -1.49 22.80
N GLY A 407 -2.01 -0.45 22.37
CA GLY A 407 -3.16 -0.53 21.50
C GLY A 407 -2.85 -0.07 20.08
N GLN A 408 -3.38 -0.76 19.07
CA GLN A 408 -3.26 -0.31 17.69
C GLN A 408 -4.34 0.71 17.35
N ILE A 409 -3.92 1.81 16.74
CA ILE A 409 -4.79 2.84 16.19
C ILE A 409 -4.55 2.90 14.69
N VAL A 410 -5.64 2.88 13.92
CA VAL A 410 -5.62 3.03 12.46
C VAL A 410 -6.50 4.21 12.09
N LEU A 411 -5.93 5.17 11.37
CA LEU A 411 -6.60 6.37 10.85
C LEU A 411 -6.56 6.35 9.33
N TYR A 412 -7.60 6.87 8.68
CA TYR A 412 -7.60 7.07 7.25
C TYR A 412 -7.48 8.55 6.91
N TRP A 413 -6.59 8.87 5.99
CA TRP A 413 -6.34 10.25 5.54
C TRP A 413 -6.16 10.27 4.03
N THR A 414 -6.78 11.22 3.35
CA THR A 414 -6.60 11.44 1.92
C THR A 414 -5.69 12.64 1.71
N ALA A 415 -4.58 12.44 0.99
CA ALA A 415 -3.69 13.53 0.63
C ALA A 415 -4.43 14.55 -0.24
N PRO A 416 -4.35 15.85 0.06
CA PRO A 416 -4.83 16.89 -0.84
C PRO A 416 -4.25 16.72 -2.26
N VAL A 417 -4.99 17.15 -3.27
CA VAL A 417 -4.66 16.95 -4.70
C VAL A 417 -3.42 17.71 -5.18
N ASP A 418 -2.91 18.62 -4.37
CA ASP A 418 -1.72 19.44 -4.59
C ASP A 418 -0.55 19.06 -3.66
N LEU A 419 -0.76 18.11 -2.75
CA LEU A 419 0.23 17.74 -1.74
C LEU A 419 1.12 16.59 -2.20
N THR A 420 2.42 16.86 -2.35
CA THR A 420 3.43 15.87 -2.78
C THR A 420 4.33 15.37 -1.65
N ASN A 421 4.33 16.04 -0.50
CA ASN A 421 5.08 15.64 0.68
C ASN A 421 4.22 15.84 1.92
N THR A 422 4.44 15.03 2.95
CA THR A 422 3.71 15.13 4.20
C THR A 422 4.61 14.99 5.41
N THR A 423 4.09 15.40 6.56
CA THR A 423 4.68 15.21 7.88
C THR A 423 3.62 14.69 8.82
N ILE A 424 4.02 13.82 9.73
CA ILE A 424 3.17 13.33 10.83
C ILE A 424 3.70 13.94 12.12
N ARG A 425 2.81 14.44 12.96
CA ARG A 425 3.13 14.94 14.28
C ARG A 425 2.21 14.32 15.33
N PHE A 426 2.80 13.79 16.38
CA PHE A 426 2.09 13.42 17.60
C PHE A 426 2.24 14.53 18.62
N GLU A 427 1.14 14.88 19.28
CA GLU A 427 1.11 15.83 20.38
C GLU A 427 0.34 15.23 21.54
N CYS A 428 0.80 15.47 22.76
CA CYS A 428 0.07 15.05 23.94
C CYS A 428 -0.01 16.15 24.97
N SER A 429 -1.07 16.11 25.75
CA SER A 429 -1.32 16.97 26.89
C SER A 429 -1.97 16.14 27.99
N PHE A 430 -1.53 16.25 29.23
CA PHE A 430 -2.13 15.55 30.36
C PHE A 430 -1.71 16.22 31.66
N ASN A 431 -2.60 16.22 32.66
CA ASN A 431 -2.40 16.98 33.88
C ASN A 431 -2.13 16.11 35.13
N SER A 432 -2.04 14.80 34.95
CA SER A 432 -1.78 13.84 36.03
C SER A 432 -0.48 13.09 35.77
N PRO A 433 0.20 12.60 36.82
CA PRO A 433 1.35 11.75 36.66
C PRO A 433 1.02 10.53 35.81
N GLY A 434 1.90 10.21 34.88
CA GLY A 434 1.68 9.15 33.92
C GLY A 434 2.55 9.29 32.70
N THR A 435 2.30 8.43 31.72
CA THR A 435 3.11 8.32 30.53
C THR A 435 2.25 7.94 29.35
N PHE A 436 2.57 8.52 28.19
CA PHE A 436 2.18 8.02 26.88
C PHE A 436 3.40 7.49 26.14
N MET A 437 3.20 6.46 25.33
CA MET A 437 4.21 6.00 24.38
C MET A 437 3.60 5.77 23.02
N VAL A 438 4.34 6.14 21.97
CA VAL A 438 3.99 5.88 20.57
C VAL A 438 5.09 5.02 19.95
N ASP A 439 4.67 4.02 19.20
CA ASP A 439 5.58 3.17 18.41
C ASP A 439 4.88 2.64 17.14
N SER A 440 5.62 1.95 16.28
CA SER A 440 5.18 1.33 15.03
C SER A 440 4.35 2.24 14.13
N VAL A 441 4.83 3.46 13.89
CA VAL A 441 4.16 4.45 13.02
C VAL A 441 4.37 4.09 11.56
N ILE A 442 3.30 3.70 10.87
CA ILE A 442 3.32 3.23 9.48
C ILE A 442 2.23 3.97 8.70
N LEU A 443 2.57 4.54 7.54
CA LEU A 443 1.61 5.17 6.62
C LEU A 443 1.60 4.41 5.29
N VAL A 444 0.51 3.71 4.98
CA VAL A 444 0.36 2.87 3.79
C VAL A 444 -0.63 3.48 2.82
N ALA A 445 -0.32 3.54 1.53
CA ALA A 445 -1.29 3.96 0.50
C ALA A 445 -2.37 2.88 0.33
N VAL A 446 -3.64 3.27 0.29
CA VAL A 446 -4.79 2.36 0.22
C VAL A 446 -5.78 2.75 -0.86
N ASN A 447 -6.52 1.77 -1.37
CA ASN A 447 -7.57 1.95 -2.38
C ASN A 447 -8.88 2.55 -1.85
#